data_AF-K2B7W5-F1
#
_entry.id   AF-K2B7W5-F1
#
_cell.length_a   1.000
_cell.length_b   1.000
_cell.length_c   1.000
_cell.angle_alpha   90.00
_cell.angle_beta   90.00
_cell.angle_gamma   90.00
#
_symmetry.space_group_name_H-M   'P 1'
#
loop_
_entity.id
_entity.type
_entity.pdbx_description
1 polymer ?
#
loop_
_entity_poly.entity_id
_entity_poly.type
_entity_poly.pdbx_seq_one_letter_code
_entity_poly.pdbx_strand_id
1 'polypeptide(L)'
;MRNRVYGCDVCQTVCPWNGTATARITCNDWLEPALERQAPLLVDLAGLTEADFLQRFQGTPIMRAKRRGLLRNVAVALGNWGSPLAYKTLEQLAKEPDELVAEHARFSLRTIEQSVH
;
A
#
# COMPACT_ATOMS: atom_id res chain seq x y z
N MET A 1 -5.06 -5.90 7.71
CA MET A 1 -4.86 -5.01 6.54
C MET A 1 -5.35 -5.78 5.33
N ARG A 2 -6.33 -5.32 4.54
CA ARG A 2 -6.74 -5.99 3.28
C ARG A 2 -5.80 -5.57 2.15
N ASN A 3 -6.27 -4.68 1.29
CA ASN A 3 -5.53 -4.00 0.21
C ASN A 3 -5.01 -2.60 0.61
N ARG A 4 -5.00 -2.28 1.91
CA ARG A 4 -4.56 -0.96 2.42
C ARG A 4 -3.07 -0.98 2.70
N VAL A 5 -2.33 -0.09 2.05
CA VAL A 5 -0.86 0.01 2.15
C VAL A 5 -0.38 1.20 2.98
N TYR A 6 -1.25 2.18 3.24
CA TYR A 6 -0.99 3.32 4.12
C TYR A 6 -2.29 3.84 4.75
N GLY A 7 -2.23 4.23 6.03
CA GLY A 7 -3.39 4.77 6.76
C GLY A 7 -4.53 3.77 7.01
N CYS A 8 -5.53 4.21 7.76
CA CYS A 8 -6.78 3.48 7.99
C CYS A 8 -7.88 4.45 8.41
N ASP A 9 -8.92 4.57 7.57
CA ASP A 9 -10.05 5.46 7.86
C ASP A 9 -11.30 4.70 8.32
N VAL A 10 -11.19 3.41 8.65
CA VAL A 10 -12.35 2.59 9.06
C VAL A 10 -13.10 3.22 10.24
N CYS A 11 -12.38 3.74 11.25
CA CYS A 11 -13.02 4.39 12.40
C CYS A 11 -13.75 5.68 12.00
N GLN A 12 -13.28 6.40 10.98
CA GLN A 12 -13.93 7.59 10.45
C GLN A 12 -15.14 7.23 9.60
N THR A 13 -15.05 6.19 8.75
CA THR A 13 -16.13 5.74 7.85
C THR A 13 -17.33 5.17 8.60
N VAL A 14 -17.11 4.46 9.71
CA VAL A 14 -18.20 3.89 10.53
C VAL A 14 -18.80 4.88 11.52
N CYS A 15 -18.23 6.09 11.65
CA CYS A 15 -18.68 7.09 12.62
C CYS A 15 -20.02 7.70 12.19
N PRO A 16 -21.10 7.61 13.00
CA PRO A 16 -22.41 8.19 12.65
C PRO A 16 -22.36 9.70 12.42
N TRP A 17 -21.47 10.41 13.10
CA TRP A 17 -21.29 11.86 12.95
C TRP A 17 -20.65 12.27 11.62
N ASN A 18 -19.76 11.43 11.07
CA ASN A 18 -19.11 11.72 9.79
C ASN A 18 -20.02 11.39 8.60
N GLY A 19 -21.01 10.51 8.77
CA GLY A 19 -21.98 10.18 7.71
C GLY A 19 -22.94 11.33 7.39
N THR A 20 -23.14 12.27 8.32
CA THR A 20 -23.98 13.47 8.14
C THR A 20 -23.16 14.74 7.93
N ALA A 21 -21.84 14.67 8.12
CA ALA A 21 -20.94 15.77 7.82
C ALA A 21 -20.85 15.96 6.30
N THR A 22 -21.51 16.99 5.77
CA THR A 22 -21.19 17.49 4.43
C THR A 22 -19.75 17.97 4.49
N ALA A 23 -18.85 17.32 3.75
CA ALA A 23 -17.47 17.75 3.65
C ALA A 23 -17.47 19.22 3.23
N ARG A 24 -17.15 20.13 4.16
CA ARG A 24 -16.80 21.51 3.87
C ARG A 24 -15.44 21.46 3.17
N ILE A 25 -15.44 20.99 1.93
CA ILE A 25 -14.31 21.12 1.03
C ILE A 25 -14.28 22.61 0.71
N THR A 26 -13.48 23.35 1.46
CA THR A 26 -12.94 24.59 0.93
C THR A 26 -12.09 24.15 -0.25
N CYS A 27 -12.54 24.48 -1.46
CA CYS A 27 -11.92 24.12 -2.71
C CYS A 27 -10.49 24.65 -2.72
N ASN A 28 -9.56 23.83 -2.24
CA ASN A 28 -8.15 24.12 -2.26
C ASN A 28 -7.52 23.02 -3.11
N ASP A 29 -6.96 23.39 -4.25
CA ASP A 29 -6.45 22.45 -5.26
C ASP A 29 -5.37 21.49 -4.72
N TRP A 30 -4.75 21.80 -3.58
CA TRP A 30 -3.77 20.94 -2.92
C TRP A 30 -4.39 19.78 -2.11
N LEU A 31 -5.70 19.80 -1.84
CA LEU A 31 -6.41 18.73 -1.12
C LEU A 31 -6.87 17.58 -2.03
N GLU A 32 -6.92 17.79 -3.34
CA GLU A 32 -7.33 16.77 -4.31
C GLU A 32 -6.14 15.85 -4.65
N PRO A 33 -6.12 14.59 -4.17
CA PRO A 33 -5.10 13.65 -4.58
C PRO A 33 -5.38 13.22 -6.01
N ALA A 34 -4.37 13.28 -6.89
CA ALA A 34 -4.44 12.67 -8.22
C ALA A 34 -4.97 11.22 -8.11
N LEU A 35 -5.87 10.81 -9.02
CA LEU A 35 -6.53 9.49 -8.97
C LEU A 35 -5.54 8.32 -8.83
N GLU A 36 -4.39 8.43 -9.50
CA GLU A 36 -3.26 7.49 -9.45
C GLU A 36 -2.60 7.34 -8.07
N ARG A 37 -2.85 8.26 -7.14
CA ARG A 37 -2.44 8.16 -5.74
C ARG A 37 -3.51 7.53 -4.85
N GLN A 38 -4.78 7.55 -5.25
CA GLN A 38 -5.89 7.06 -4.44
C GLN A 38 -6.00 5.52 -4.48
N ALA A 39 -5.78 4.92 -5.65
CA ALA A 39 -5.86 3.46 -5.83
C ALA A 39 -4.80 2.92 -6.82
N PRO A 40 -3.50 3.05 -6.52
CA PRO A 40 -2.44 2.51 -7.36
C PRO A 40 -2.49 0.98 -7.41
N LEU A 41 -2.03 0.40 -8.52
CA LEU A 41 -1.78 -1.04 -8.58
C LEU A 41 -0.64 -1.40 -7.63
N LEU A 42 -0.85 -2.46 -6.85
CA LEU A 42 0.14 -2.93 -5.87
C LEU A 42 1.45 -3.35 -6.54
N VAL A 43 1.38 -3.86 -7.77
CA VAL A 43 2.57 -4.25 -8.56
C VAL A 43 3.40 -3.04 -8.97
N ASP A 44 2.78 -1.91 -9.29
CA ASP A 44 3.50 -0.67 -9.63
C ASP A 44 4.21 -0.12 -8.39
N LEU A 45 3.55 -0.21 -7.22
CA LEU A 45 4.18 0.19 -5.96
C LEU A 45 5.36 -0.71 -5.60
N ALA A 46 5.26 -2.02 -5.87
CA ALA A 46 6.32 -2.98 -5.61
C ALA A 46 7.59 -2.70 -6.43
N GLY A 47 7.44 -2.15 -7.64
CA GLY A 47 8.54 -1.81 -8.54
C GLY A 47 9.23 -0.47 -8.27
N LEU A 48 8.80 0.31 -7.26
CA LEU A 48 9.38 1.62 -7.00
C LEU A 48 10.83 1.51 -6.54
N THR A 49 11.72 2.21 -7.23
CA THR A 49 13.06 2.51 -6.72
C THR A 49 13.00 3.58 -5.62
N GLU A 50 14.11 3.84 -4.93
CA GLU A 50 14.18 4.94 -3.97
C GLU A 50 13.93 6.30 -4.65
N ALA A 51 14.46 6.49 -5.87
CA ALA A 51 14.25 7.71 -6.65
C ALA A 51 12.77 7.88 -7.04
N ASP A 52 12.11 6.83 -7.52
CA ASP A 52 10.69 6.88 -7.89
C ASP A 52 9.80 7.14 -6.68
N PHE A 53 10.13 6.52 -5.54
CA PHE A 53 9.42 6.75 -4.28
C PHE A 53 9.52 8.22 -3.86
N LEU A 54 10.72 8.81 -3.89
CA LEU A 54 10.93 10.22 -3.56
C LEU A 54 10.14 11.12 -4.51
N GLN A 55 10.30 10.93 -5.82
CA GLN A 55 9.60 11.73 -6.83
C GLN A 55 8.07 11.66 -6.67
N ARG A 56 7.53 10.47 -6.37
CA ARG A 56 6.09 10.25 -6.27
C ARG A 56 5.48 10.75 -4.97
N PHE A 57 6.20 10.65 -3.85
CA PHE A 57 5.62 10.87 -2.51
C PHE A 57 6.21 12.06 -1.75
N GLN A 58 7.15 12.82 -2.33
CA GLN A 58 7.68 14.04 -1.72
C GLN A 58 6.53 15.00 -1.32
N GLY A 59 6.64 15.58 -0.11
CA GLY A 59 5.63 16.47 0.44
C GLY A 59 4.38 15.75 1.00
N THR A 60 4.31 14.41 0.92
CA THR A 60 3.18 13.65 1.48
C THR A 60 3.52 13.02 2.83
N PRO A 61 2.51 12.71 3.67
CA PRO A 61 2.71 11.98 4.94
C PRO A 61 3.41 10.62 4.80
N ILE A 62 3.32 9.96 3.65
CA ILE A 62 3.91 8.64 3.36
C ILE A 62 5.44 8.65 3.55
N MET A 63 6.08 9.81 3.38
CA MET A 63 7.52 9.98 3.58
C MET A 63 8.00 9.53 4.98
N ARG A 64 7.13 9.55 6.00
CA ARG A 64 7.45 9.05 7.35
C ARG A 64 7.61 7.53 7.41
N ALA A 65 6.86 6.80 6.59
CA ALA A 65 6.96 5.34 6.49
C ALA A 65 8.18 4.90 5.66
N LYS A 66 8.68 5.80 4.78
CA LYS A 66 9.75 5.54 3.79
C LYS A 66 9.36 4.43 2.79
N ARG A 67 10.20 4.21 1.77
CA ARG A 67 9.98 3.16 0.76
C ARG A 67 9.82 1.78 1.41
N ARG A 68 10.70 1.44 2.36
CA ARG A 68 10.65 0.15 3.06
C ARG A 68 9.33 -0.10 3.79
N GLY A 69 8.76 0.91 4.46
CA GLY A 69 7.49 0.76 5.19
C GLY A 69 6.31 0.59 4.24
N LEU A 70 6.34 1.29 3.10
CA LEU A 70 5.36 1.10 2.03
C LEU A 70 5.45 -0.32 1.45
N LEU A 71 6.64 -0.76 1.04
CA LEU A 71 6.84 -2.07 0.43
C LEU A 71 6.50 -3.23 1.35
N ARG A 72 6.80 -3.11 2.64
CA ARG A 72 6.37 -4.08 3.66
C ARG A 72 4.84 -4.29 3.63
N ASN A 73 4.08 -3.20 3.58
CA ASN A 73 2.61 -3.28 3.54
C ASN A 73 2.09 -3.74 2.17
N VAL A 74 2.77 -3.37 1.08
CA VAL A 74 2.47 -3.87 -0.28
C VAL A 74 2.62 -5.39 -0.34
N ALA A 75 3.68 -5.96 0.22
CA ALA A 75 3.87 -7.41 0.29
C ALA A 75 2.69 -8.11 0.98
N VAL A 76 2.29 -7.61 2.16
CA VAL A 76 1.12 -8.15 2.88
C VAL A 76 -0.16 -8.02 2.06
N ALA A 77 -0.38 -6.88 1.41
CA ALA A 77 -1.56 -6.66 0.57
C ALA A 77 -1.61 -7.57 -0.66
N LEU A 78 -0.47 -7.84 -1.29
CA LEU A 78 -0.33 -8.81 -2.38
C LEU A 78 -0.63 -10.23 -1.90
N GLY A 79 -0.12 -10.61 -0.73
CA GLY A 79 -0.43 -11.89 -0.09
C GLY A 79 -1.93 -12.11 0.13
N ASN A 80 -2.62 -11.09 0.65
CA ASN A 80 -4.07 -11.13 0.84
C ASN A 80 -4.87 -11.23 -0.47
N TRP A 81 -4.30 -10.74 -1.59
CA TRP A 81 -4.95 -10.82 -2.89
C TRP A 81 -4.77 -12.20 -3.53
N GLY A 82 -3.60 -12.82 -3.38
CA GLY A 82 -3.35 -14.21 -3.76
C GLY A 82 -3.44 -14.54 -5.25
N SER A 83 -3.42 -13.54 -6.14
CA SER A 83 -3.47 -13.78 -7.59
C SER A 83 -2.13 -14.31 -8.14
N PRO A 84 -2.11 -14.95 -9.32
CA PRO A 84 -0.85 -15.36 -9.96
C PRO A 84 0.12 -14.20 -10.20
N LEU A 85 -0.40 -13.01 -10.46
CA LEU A 85 0.42 -11.80 -10.60
C LEU A 85 1.03 -11.36 -9.25
N ALA A 86 0.25 -11.48 -8.17
CA ALA A 86 0.75 -11.21 -6.83
C ALA A 86 1.88 -12.16 -6.44
N TYR A 87 1.74 -13.46 -6.75
CA TYR A 87 2.78 -14.46 -6.48
C TYR A 87 4.12 -14.08 -7.14
N LYS A 88 4.12 -13.80 -8.45
CA LYS A 88 5.34 -13.39 -9.19
C LYS A 88 5.99 -12.14 -8.60
N THR A 89 5.16 -11.16 -8.21
CA THR A 89 5.65 -9.91 -7.62
C THR A 89 6.28 -10.15 -6.24
N LEU A 90 5.67 -11.03 -5.44
CA LEU A 90 6.21 -11.42 -4.13
C LEU A 90 7.52 -12.20 -4.25
N GLU A 91 7.70 -13.05 -5.27
CA GLU A 91 8.99 -13.71 -5.54
C GLU A 91 10.12 -12.72 -5.82
N GLN A 92 9.81 -11.59 -6.46
CA GLN A 92 10.78 -10.51 -6.67
C GLN A 92 11.09 -9.78 -5.37
N LEU A 93 10.05 -9.39 -4.61
CA LEU A 93 10.23 -8.70 -3.33
C LEU A 93 10.94 -9.56 -2.28
N ALA A 94 10.80 -10.89 -2.35
CA ALA A 94 11.53 -11.83 -1.48
C ALA A 94 13.06 -11.77 -1.66
N LYS A 95 13.54 -11.16 -2.75
CA LYS A 95 14.96 -10.98 -3.08
C LYS A 95 15.46 -9.54 -2.85
N GLU A 96 14.61 -8.64 -2.35
CA GLU A 96 15.01 -7.28 -2.02
C GLU A 96 16.14 -7.27 -0.96
N PRO A 97 17.11 -6.34 -1.07
CA PRO A 97 18.19 -6.24 -0.09
C PRO A 97 17.72 -5.76 1.29
N ASP A 98 16.56 -5.10 1.38
CA ASP A 98 15.96 -4.75 2.67
C ASP A 98 15.27 -5.97 3.29
N GLU A 99 15.90 -6.55 4.32
CA GLU A 99 15.43 -7.77 4.97
C GLU A 99 13.98 -7.66 5.47
N LEU A 100 13.54 -6.46 5.90
CA LEU A 100 12.16 -6.27 6.36
C LEU A 100 11.16 -6.52 5.22
N VAL A 101 11.48 -6.06 4.01
CA VAL A 101 10.64 -6.25 2.82
C VAL A 101 10.68 -7.72 2.40
N ALA A 102 11.88 -8.30 2.33
CA ALA A 102 12.08 -9.69 1.93
C ALA A 102 11.40 -10.70 2.86
N GLU A 103 11.44 -10.46 4.18
CA GLU A 103 10.78 -11.29 5.18
C GLU A 103 9.26 -11.28 4.99
N HIS A 104 8.66 -10.10 4.81
CA HIS A 104 7.21 -9.96 4.63
C HIS A 104 6.75 -10.56 3.30
N ALA A 105 7.55 -10.45 2.24
CA ALA A 105 7.26 -11.11 0.97
C ALA A 105 7.27 -12.64 1.11
N ARG A 106 8.28 -13.21 1.79
CA ARG A 106 8.35 -14.64 2.08
C ARG A 106 7.18 -15.13 2.96
N PHE A 107 6.78 -14.33 3.94
CA PHE A 107 5.57 -14.61 4.74
C PHE A 107 4.33 -14.68 3.86
N SER A 108 4.11 -13.68 3.00
CA SER A 108 2.95 -13.61 2.13
C SER A 108 2.89 -14.72 1.08
N LEU A 109 4.03 -15.18 0.55
CA LEU A 109 4.08 -16.36 -0.33
C LEU A 109 3.54 -17.61 0.38
N ARG A 110 4.00 -17.88 1.61
CA ARG A 110 3.51 -19.01 2.42
C ARG A 110 2.01 -18.90 2.70
N THR A 111 1.50 -17.69 2.95
CA THR A 111 0.07 -17.46 3.18
C THR A 111 -0.77 -17.84 1.95
N ILE A 112 -0.30 -17.50 0.74
CA ILE A 112 -0.99 -17.88 -0.50
C ILE A 112 -1.02 -19.40 -0.64
N GLU A 113 0.13 -20.06 -0.45
CA GLU A 113 0.26 -21.52 -0.56
C GLU A 113 -0.65 -22.25 0.42
N GLN A 114 -0.77 -21.76 1.65
CA GLN A 114 -1.66 -22.31 2.67
C GLN A 114 -3.15 -22.07 2.40
N SER A 115 -3.50 -21.08 1.58
CA SER A 115 -4.89 -20.74 1.25
C SER A 115 -5.45 -21.53 0.05
N VAL A 116 -4.58 -22.28 -0.64
CA VAL A 116 -4.94 -23.16 -1.79
C VAL A 116 -5.28 -24.59 -1.31
N HIS A 117 -5.06 -24.90 -0.04
CA HIS A 117 -5.45 -26.14 0.62
C HIS A 117 -6.66 -25.94 1.54
#